data_AF-A0A2D8Q885-F1
#
_entry.id   AF-A0A2D8Q885-F1
#
_cell.length_a   1.000
_cell.length_b   1.000
_cell.length_c   1.000
_cell.angle_alpha   90.00
_cell.angle_beta   90.00
_cell.angle_gamma   90.00
#
_symmetry.space_group_name_H-M   'P 1'
#
loop_
_entity.id
_entity.type
_entity.pdbx_description
1 polymer ?
#
loop_
_entity_poly.entity_id
_entity_poly.type
_entity_poly.pdbx_seq_one_letter_code
_entity_poly.pdbx_strand_id
1 'polypeptide(L)'
;MYTTIRLRNVRAWADSGDIALAPLTLFYGANGAGKSSIAQALDALARIADRGFTDPAALVAALPADAVRDMIRDRDPARLIG
;
A
#
# COMPACT_ATOMS: atom_id res chain seq x y z
N MET A 1 8.83 -13.28 -8.13
CA MET A 1 7.93 -12.36 -8.86
C MET A 1 6.61 -12.33 -8.13
N TYR A 2 6.12 -11.16 -7.73
CA TYR A 2 4.78 -11.02 -7.14
C TYR A 2 3.76 -10.92 -8.27
N THR A 3 2.70 -11.72 -8.21
CA THR A 3 1.65 -11.79 -9.23
C THR A 3 0.30 -11.26 -8.74
N THR A 4 0.20 -10.91 -7.46
CA THR A 4 -1.02 -10.39 -6.84
C THR A 4 -0.67 -9.41 -5.74
N ILE A 5 -1.48 -8.37 -5.56
CA ILE A 5 -1.46 -7.45 -4.42
C ILE A 5 -2.89 -7.21 -3.92
N ARG A 6 -3.05 -7.01 -2.60
CA ARG A 6 -4.30 -6.55 -1.99
C ARG A 6 -4.03 -5.40 -1.04
N LEU A 7 -4.74 -4.29 -1.24
CA LEU A 7 -4.67 -3.10 -0.42
C LEU A 7 -5.88 -3.07 0.52
N ARG A 8 -5.61 -2.93 1.82
CA ARG A 8 -6.66 -2.80 2.85
C ARG A 8 -6.38 -1.59 3.71
N ASN A 9 -7.37 -0.73 3.86
CA ASN A 9 -7.27 0.55 4.57
C ASN A 9 -6.13 1.46 4.06
N VAL A 10 -5.86 1.45 2.75
CA VAL A 10 -4.84 2.30 2.12
C VAL A 10 -5.50 3.41 1.33
N ARG A 11 -5.38 4.66 1.80
CA ARG A 11 -5.89 5.87 1.14
C ARG A 11 -7.33 5.73 0.65
N ALA A 12 -7.59 5.61 -0.65
CA ALA A 12 -8.94 5.47 -1.20
C ALA A 12 -9.53 4.06 -1.03
N TRP A 13 -8.72 3.07 -0.68
CA TRP A 13 -9.09 1.65 -0.67
C TRP A 13 -9.46 1.19 0.75
N ALA A 14 -10.75 0.86 0.93
CA ALA A 14 -11.20 0.06 2.06
C ALA A 14 -10.59 -1.35 1.98
N ASP A 15 -10.83 -1.97 0.85
CA ASP A 15 -10.32 -3.26 0.44
C ASP A 15 -10.35 -3.27 -1.09
N SER A 16 -9.21 -3.49 -1.73
CA SER A 16 -9.15 -3.59 -3.19
C SER A 16 -9.60 -4.97 -3.69
N GLY A 17 -9.73 -5.96 -2.80
CA GLY A 17 -9.63 -7.35 -3.19
C GLY A 17 -8.28 -7.66 -3.83
N ASP A 18 -8.19 -8.81 -4.48
CA ASP A 18 -6.97 -9.23 -5.15
C ASP A 18 -6.82 -8.53 -6.50
N ILE A 19 -5.73 -7.78 -6.65
CA ILE A 19 -5.32 -7.16 -7.91
C ILE A 19 -4.24 -8.04 -8.53
N ALA A 20 -4.52 -8.62 -9.68
CA ALA A 20 -3.54 -9.38 -10.45
C ALA A 20 -2.48 -8.44 -11.04
N LEU A 21 -1.21 -8.87 -10.98
CA LEU A 21 -0.06 -8.17 -11.52
C LEU A 21 0.57 -9.02 -12.64
N ALA A 22 0.83 -8.37 -13.77
CA ALA A 22 1.63 -8.87 -14.87
C ALA A 22 2.88 -7.98 -15.05
N PRO A 23 3.92 -8.44 -15.77
CA PRO A 23 5.14 -7.65 -16.01
C PRO A 23 4.89 -6.23 -16.52
N LEU A 24 3.79 -6.04 -17.27
CA LEU A 24 3.21 -4.74 -17.57
C LEU A 24 1.76 -4.72 -17.11
N THR A 25 1.45 -3.87 -16.12
CA THR A 25 0.10 -3.69 -15.58
C THR A 25 -0.32 -2.23 -15.73
N LEU A 26 -1.47 -1.97 -16.36
CA LEU A 26 -2.00 -0.61 -16.56
C LEU A 26 -3.14 -0.33 -15.57
N PHE A 27 -3.02 0.76 -14.81
CA PHE A 27 -4.08 1.27 -13.94
C PHE A 27 -4.79 2.45 -14.60
N TYR A 28 -6.06 2.28 -14.97
CA TYR A 28 -6.87 3.32 -15.62
C TYR A 28 -8.24 3.48 -14.95
N GLY A 29 -8.92 4.60 -15.20
CA GLY A 29 -10.20 4.96 -14.57
C GLY A 29 -10.31 6.46 -14.26
N ALA A 30 -11.45 6.88 -13.69
CA ALA A 30 -11.73 8.28 -13.38
C ALA A 30 -10.70 8.92 -12.44
N ASN A 31 -10.52 10.25 -12.53
CA ASN A 31 -9.71 11.01 -11.59
C ASN A 31 -10.27 10.84 -10.17
N GLY A 32 -9.39 10.63 -9.19
CA GLY A 32 -9.80 10.33 -7.82
C GLY A 32 -10.19 8.88 -7.54
N ALA A 33 -10.23 7.98 -8.54
CA ALA A 33 -10.57 6.55 -8.34
C ALA A 33 -9.51 5.72 -7.58
N GLY A 34 -8.51 6.35 -6.94
CA GLY A 34 -7.51 5.64 -6.13
C GLY A 34 -6.34 5.02 -6.89
N LYS A 35 -6.17 5.31 -8.18
CA LYS A 35 -5.06 4.78 -9.01
C LYS A 35 -3.68 5.11 -8.45
N SER A 36 -3.44 6.37 -8.09
CA SER A 36 -2.17 6.81 -7.49
C SER A 36 -1.89 6.13 -6.16
N SER A 37 -2.94 5.74 -5.42
CA SER A 37 -2.80 4.99 -4.17
C SER A 37 -2.22 3.59 -4.39
N ILE A 38 -2.51 2.95 -5.54
CA ILE A 38 -1.90 1.66 -5.90
C ILE A 38 -0.42 1.84 -6.19
N ALA A 39 -0.05 2.84 -7.00
CA ALA A 39 1.36 3.13 -7.29
C ALA A 39 2.17 3.47 -6.02
N GLN A 40 1.59 4.28 -5.13
CA GLN A 40 2.21 4.64 -3.85
C GLN A 40 2.36 3.42 -2.91
N ALA A 41 1.38 2.51 -2.89
CA ALA A 41 1.48 1.27 -2.14
C ALA A 41 2.59 0.36 -2.68
N LEU A 42 2.71 0.25 -4.00
CA LEU A 42 3.78 -0.53 -4.64
C LEU A 42 5.17 0.07 -4.38
N ASP A 43 5.33 1.40 -4.46
CA ASP A 43 6.60 2.08 -4.11
C ASP A 43 6.98 1.85 -2.64
N ALA A 44 6.00 1.96 -1.73
CA ALA A 44 6.23 1.64 -0.33
C ALA A 44 6.68 0.18 -0.16
N LEU A 45 5.97 -0.79 -0.75
CA LEU A 45 6.33 -2.21 -0.68
C LEU A 45 7.72 -2.51 -1.27
N ALA A 46 8.10 -1.86 -2.37
CA ALA A 46 9.43 -2.02 -2.97
C ALA A 46 10.54 -1.55 -2.01
N ARG A 47 10.38 -0.36 -1.41
CA ARG A 47 11.33 0.18 -0.42
C ARG A 47 11.47 -0.71 0.82
N ILE A 48 10.39 -1.39 1.19
CA ILE A 48 10.36 -2.34 2.31
C ILE A 48 11.15 -3.59 1.95
N ALA A 49 10.87 -4.16 0.77
CA ALA A 49 11.56 -5.33 0.27
C ALA A 49 13.07 -5.09 0.12
N ASP A 50 13.47 -3.93 -0.42
CA ASP A 50 14.87 -3.54 -0.59
C ASP A 50 15.64 -3.43 0.73
N ARG A 51 14.94 -3.13 1.83
CA ARG A 51 15.55 -3.01 3.17
C ARG A 51 15.62 -4.33 3.92
N GLY A 52 15.13 -5.43 3.35
CA GLY A 52 15.20 -6.75 3.96
C GLY A 52 14.35 -6.90 5.21
N PHE A 53 13.32 -6.06 5.39
CA PHE A 53 12.39 -6.21 6.52
C PHE A 53 11.63 -7.52 6.38
N THR A 54 11.91 -8.46 7.28
CA THR A 54 11.20 -9.74 7.41
C THR A 54 10.17 -9.71 8.54
N ASP A 55 10.25 -8.70 9.42
CA ASP A 55 9.31 -8.45 10.51
C ASP A 55 8.42 -7.23 10.19
N PRO A 56 7.08 -7.41 10.08
CA PRO A 56 6.13 -6.32 9.92
C PRO A 56 6.19 -5.26 11.03
N ALA A 57 6.49 -5.64 12.28
CA ALA A 57 6.55 -4.68 13.39
C ALA A 57 7.78 -3.77 13.29
N ALA A 58 8.96 -4.33 13.00
CA ALA A 58 10.17 -3.58 12.73
C ALA A 58 10.01 -2.61 11.55
N LEU A 59 9.28 -3.04 10.51
CA LEU A 59 8.92 -2.18 9.39
C LEU A 59 8.10 -0.97 9.85
N VAL A 60 6.98 -1.20 10.56
CA VAL A 60 6.09 -0.12 10.99
C VAL A 60 6.84 0.88 11.88
N ALA A 61 7.73 0.39 12.76
CA ALA A 61 8.57 1.23 13.60
C ALA A 61 9.61 2.05 12.82
N ALA A 62 10.09 1.54 11.68
CA ALA A 62 11.09 2.20 10.83
C ALA A 62 10.49 3.21 9.85
N LEU A 63 9.17 3.18 9.61
CA LEU A 63 8.51 4.13 8.73
C LEU A 63 8.24 5.45 9.49
N PRO A 64 8.45 6.61 8.83
CA PRO A 64 8.06 7.90 9.41
C PRO A 64 6.56 7.90 9.74
N ALA A 65 6.21 8.31 10.97
CA ALA A 65 4.84 8.19 11.47
C ALA A 65 3.83 9.02 10.65
N ASP A 66 4.28 10.12 10.06
CA ASP A 66 3.55 10.96 9.11
C ASP A 66 3.33 10.24 7.77
N ALA A 67 4.35 9.59 7.22
CA ALA A 67 4.25 8.83 5.98
C ALA A 67 3.27 7.64 6.11
N VAL A 68 3.32 6.92 7.23
CA VAL A 68 2.35 5.85 7.53
C VAL A 68 0.95 6.42 7.65
N ARG A 69 0.77 7.49 8.44
CA ARG A 69 -0.53 8.13 8.67
C ARG A 69 -1.17 8.63 7.38
N ASP A 70 -0.39 9.20 6.47
CA ASP A 70 -0.87 9.69 5.18
C ASP A 70 -1.33 8.57 4.24
N MET A 71 -0.84 7.36 4.45
CA MET A 71 -1.24 6.20 3.67
C MET A 71 -2.45 5.48 4.24
N ILE A 72 -2.78 5.66 5.53
CA ILE A 72 -3.98 5.05 6.12
C ILE A 72 -5.23 5.73 5.57
N ARG A 73 -6.25 4.93 5.23
CA ARG A 73 -7.56 5.43 4.79
C ARG A 73 -8.15 6.37 5.83
N ASP A 74 -8.55 7.56 5.39
CA ASP A 74 -9.04 8.68 6.22
C ASP A 74 -8.04 9.17 7.29
N ARG A 75 -6.76 8.76 7.20
CA ARG A 75 -5.70 9.05 8.20
C ARG A 75 -6.05 8.59 9.61
N ASP A 76 -6.92 7.58 9.70
CA ASP A 76 -7.45 7.04 10.95
C ASP A 76 -6.58 5.87 11.44
N PRO A 77 -5.77 6.05 12.50
CA PRO A 77 -4.88 5.01 13.00
C PRO A 77 -5.62 3.75 13.49
N ALA A 78 -6.91 3.84 13.82
CA ALA A 78 -7.71 2.67 14.21
C ALA A 78 -7.90 1.66 13.07
N ARG A 79 -7.54 2.02 11.83
CA ARG A 79 -7.63 1.16 10.65
C ARG A 79 -6.34 0.45 10.30
N LEU A 80 -5.29 0.64 11.09
CA LEU A 80 -4.12 -0.23 11.03
C LEU A 80 -4.57 -1.65 11.38
N ILE A 81 -4.23 -2.59 10.51
CA ILE A 81 -4.47 -4.00 10.76
C ILE A 81 -3.35 -4.45 11.68
N GLY A 82 -3.69 -4.76 12.92
CA GLY A 82 -2.78 -5.38 13.90
C GLY A 82 -2.51 -6.84 13.59
#